data_AF-A0AAU2G6B8-F1
#
_entry.id   AF-A0AAU2G6B8-F1
#
_cell.length_a   1.000
_cell.length_b   1.000
_cell.length_c   1.000
_cell.angle_alpha   90.00
_cell.angle_beta   90.00
_cell.angle_gamma   90.00
#
_symmetry.space_group_name_H-M   'P 1'
#
loop_
_entity.id
_entity.type
_entity.pdbx_description
1 polymer ?
#
loop_
_entity_poly.entity_id
_entity_poly.type
_entity_poly.pdbx_seq_one_letter_code
_entity_poly.pdbx_strand_id
1 'polypeptide(L)'
;MSTRTFRITVRGSFDALTADQHAELLAAAPEHEVLHAAYTAEGHLAYDLGFGPFFTFRFLDSGEAEEDILDATARAELAAESRLGERGYGFKRLTSRAQDLSLAPLSKRQRQAAARGTA
;
A
#
# COMPACT_ATOMS: atom_id res chain seq x y z
N MET A 1 22.48 13.52 4.11
CA MET A 1 21.13 13.76 3.57
C MET A 1 20.16 12.94 4.40
N SER A 2 19.02 13.50 4.82
CA SER A 2 18.08 12.78 5.68
C SER A 2 17.09 12.01 4.83
N THR A 3 17.14 10.68 4.90
CA THR A 3 16.18 9.81 4.23
C THR A 3 14.82 9.91 4.94
N ARG A 4 13.79 10.29 4.19
CA ARG A 4 12.39 10.27 4.62
C ARG A 4 11.75 8.97 4.16
N THR A 5 10.86 8.42 4.97
CA THR A 5 10.13 7.18 4.66
C THR A 5 8.66 7.48 4.53
N PHE A 6 8.09 7.14 3.38
CA PHE A 6 6.69 7.36 3.06
C PHE A 6 5.92 6.05 3.10
N ARG A 7 4.76 6.07 3.74
CA ARG A 7 3.75 5.01 3.64
C ARG A 7 2.62 5.49 2.79
N ILE A 8 2.40 4.82 1.66
CA ILE A 8 1.32 5.15 0.74
C ILE A 8 0.29 4.03 0.76
N THR A 9 -0.97 4.41 0.92
CA THR A 9 -2.11 3.50 0.91
C THR A 9 -3.01 3.88 -0.25
N VAL A 10 -3.16 2.98 -1.22
CA VAL A 10 -4.05 3.16 -2.37
C VAL A 10 -5.25 2.25 -2.17
N ARG A 11 -6.46 2.80 -2.23
CA ARG A 11 -7.71 2.07 -2.02
C ARG A 11 -8.61 2.21 -3.22
N GLY A 12 -9.38 1.17 -3.50
CA GLY A 12 -10.38 1.20 -4.55
C GLY A 12 -11.37 0.06 -4.40
N SER A 13 -12.20 -0.08 -5.43
CA SER A 13 -13.08 -1.24 -5.57
C SER A 13 -12.82 -1.92 -6.90
N PHE A 14 -12.83 -3.25 -6.91
CA PHE A 14 -12.95 -4.01 -8.14
C PHE A 14 -14.25 -3.67 -8.84
N ASP A 15 -14.22 -3.67 -10.17
CA ASP A 15 -15.36 -3.36 -11.01
C ASP A 15 -15.55 -4.45 -12.07
N ALA A 16 -16.81 -4.82 -12.30
CA ALA A 16 -17.22 -5.79 -13.31
C ALA A 16 -16.39 -7.10 -13.33
N LEU A 17 -16.09 -7.67 -12.15
CA LEU A 17 -15.40 -8.96 -12.04
C LEU A 17 -16.20 -10.06 -12.75
N THR A 18 -15.54 -10.82 -13.61
CA THR A 18 -16.09 -12.06 -14.17
C THR A 18 -16.17 -13.14 -13.08
N ALA A 19 -16.98 -14.19 -13.32
CA ALA A 19 -17.09 -15.30 -12.38
C ALA A 19 -15.73 -15.98 -12.12
N ASP A 20 -14.91 -16.12 -13.16
CA ASP A 20 -13.58 -16.73 -13.08
C ASP A 20 -12.61 -15.86 -12.25
N GLN A 21 -12.57 -14.55 -12.51
CA GLN A 21 -11.75 -13.61 -11.74
C GLN A 21 -12.19 -13.55 -10.27
N HIS A 22 -13.50 -13.62 -10.02
CA HIS A 22 -14.02 -13.66 -8.66
C HIS A 22 -13.60 -14.95 -7.94
N ALA A 23 -13.66 -16.10 -8.62
CA ALA A 23 -13.21 -17.38 -8.07
C ALA A 23 -11.70 -17.39 -7.79
N GLU A 24 -10.89 -16.83 -8.69
CA GLU A 24 -9.43 -16.69 -8.52
C GLU A 24 -9.11 -15.81 -7.29
N LEU A 25 -9.72 -14.63 -7.18
CA LEU A 25 -9.52 -13.74 -6.05
C LEU A 25 -9.95 -14.41 -4.74
N LEU A 26 -11.05 -15.17 -4.75
CA LEU A 26 -11.50 -15.89 -3.56
C LEU A 26 -10.52 -17.00 -3.15
N ALA A 27 -9.94 -17.72 -4.11
CA ALA A 27 -8.93 -18.74 -3.85
C ALA A 27 -7.63 -18.15 -3.28
N ALA A 28 -7.21 -16.97 -3.76
CA ALA A 28 -6.03 -16.27 -3.28
C ALA A 28 -6.26 -15.42 -2.01
N ALA A 29 -7.51 -15.27 -1.55
CA ALA A 29 -7.87 -14.45 -0.40
C ALA A 29 -7.10 -14.78 0.90
N PRO A 30 -6.78 -16.05 1.23
CA PRO A 30 -5.97 -16.37 2.41
C PRO A 30 -4.57 -15.76 2.39
N GLU A 31 -3.98 -15.57 1.21
CA GLU A 31 -2.64 -14.96 1.03
C GLU A 31 -2.70 -13.43 1.09
N HIS A 32 -3.87 -12.84 0.85
CA HIS A 32 -4.12 -11.40 0.78
C HIS A 32 -4.89 -10.87 2.00
N GLU A 33 -4.83 -11.60 3.11
CA GLU A 33 -5.55 -11.27 4.34
C GLU A 33 -5.07 -9.94 4.94
N VAL A 34 -6.03 -9.07 5.27
CA VAL A 34 -5.79 -7.71 5.78
C VAL A 34 -4.96 -7.70 7.07
N LEU A 35 -5.04 -8.76 7.88
CA LEU A 35 -4.30 -8.90 9.15
C LEU A 35 -2.78 -9.02 8.94
N HIS A 36 -2.34 -9.50 7.79
CA HIS A 36 -0.92 -9.67 7.44
C HIS A 36 -0.39 -8.56 6.53
N ALA A 37 -1.21 -7.54 6.24
CA ALA A 37 -0.86 -6.54 5.26
C ALA A 37 0.26 -5.60 5.72
N ALA A 38 1.43 -5.77 5.13
CA ALA A 38 2.62 -4.95 5.36
C ALA A 38 2.74 -3.81 4.31
N TYR A 39 3.54 -2.80 4.62
CA TYR A 39 4.00 -1.83 3.61
C TYR A 39 5.29 -2.36 3.00
N THR A 40 5.28 -2.63 1.69
CA THR A 40 6.45 -3.13 0.92
C THR A 40 6.72 -2.22 -0.27
N ALA A 41 7.93 -2.26 -0.83
CA ALA A 41 8.28 -1.44 -1.99
C ALA A 41 7.45 -1.82 -3.23
N GLU A 42 7.20 -3.12 -3.40
CA GLU A 42 6.42 -3.69 -4.51
C GLU A 42 4.90 -3.46 -4.35
N GLY A 43 4.46 -3.04 -3.16
CA GLY A 43 3.06 -2.87 -2.81
C GLY A 43 2.37 -4.17 -2.45
N HIS A 44 1.96 -4.29 -1.20
CA HIS A 44 1.14 -5.42 -0.75
C HIS A 44 -0.34 -5.15 -1.03
N LEU A 45 -1.00 -6.04 -1.76
CA LEU A 45 -2.44 -5.99 -1.96
C LEU A 45 -3.12 -6.81 -0.87
N ALA A 46 -4.06 -6.18 -0.20
CA ALA A 46 -4.99 -6.83 0.70
C ALA A 46 -6.42 -6.56 0.23
N TYR A 47 -7.26 -7.59 0.28
CA TYR A 47 -8.69 -7.48 0.00
C TYR A 47 -9.45 -8.51 0.83
N ASP A 48 -10.74 -8.25 1.04
CA ASP A 48 -11.66 -9.20 1.64
C ASP A 48 -13.00 -9.11 0.93
N LEU A 49 -13.27 -10.09 0.07
CA LEU A 49 -14.49 -10.15 -0.72
C LEU A 49 -15.74 -10.42 0.14
N GLY A 50 -15.59 -10.87 1.40
CA GLY A 50 -16.68 -11.04 2.35
C GLY A 50 -17.30 -9.72 2.82
N PHE A 51 -16.52 -8.62 2.81
CA PHE A 51 -17.01 -7.27 3.14
C PHE A 51 -17.38 -6.44 1.90
N GLY A 52 -17.04 -6.92 0.71
CA GLY A 52 -17.34 -6.28 -0.57
C GLY A 52 -16.15 -6.29 -1.52
N PRO A 53 -16.31 -5.73 -2.73
CA PRO A 53 -15.27 -5.75 -3.77
C PRO A 53 -14.18 -4.71 -3.50
N PHE A 54 -13.79 -4.47 -2.25
CA PHE A 54 -12.81 -3.45 -1.88
C PHE A 54 -11.40 -4.03 -1.83
N PHE A 55 -10.44 -3.23 -2.28
CA PHE A 55 -9.03 -3.57 -2.16
C PHE A 55 -8.23 -2.42 -1.56
N THR A 56 -7.09 -2.76 -0.98
CA THR A 56 -6.11 -1.82 -0.47
C THR A 56 -4.71 -2.28 -0.84
N PHE A 57 -3.96 -1.43 -1.52
CA PHE A 57 -2.53 -1.55 -1.69
C PHE A 57 -1.79 -0.74 -0.63
N ARG A 58 -0.69 -1.29 -0.13
CA ARG A 58 0.20 -0.64 0.85
C ARG A 58 1.62 -0.63 0.31
N PHE A 59 2.11 0.56 -0.04
CA PHE A 59 3.43 0.80 -0.59
C PHE A 59 4.35 1.50 0.41
N LEU A 60 5.59 1.05 0.47
CA LEU A 60 6.67 1.70 1.20
C LEU A 60 7.59 2.38 0.19
N ASP A 61 7.88 3.65 0.42
CA ASP A 61 8.76 4.44 -0.44
C ASP A 61 9.65 5.37 0.39
N SER A 62 10.60 6.02 -0.26
CA SER A 62 11.52 6.97 0.39
C SER A 62 11.88 8.13 -0.52
N GLY A 63 12.23 9.26 0.11
CA GLY A 63 12.73 10.45 -0.56
C GLY A 63 13.71 11.21 0.32
N GLU A 64 14.22 12.32 -0.18
CA GLU A 64 15.10 13.24 0.53
C GLU A 64 14.38 14.53 0.92
N ALA A 65 13.48 14.99 0.04
CA ALA A 65 12.70 16.20 0.20
C ALA A 65 11.27 15.88 0.68
N GLU A 66 10.57 16.90 1.18
CA GLU A 66 9.17 16.71 1.61
C GLU A 66 8.25 16.48 0.42
N GLU A 67 8.55 17.16 -0.67
CA GLU A 67 7.80 17.18 -1.91
C GLU A 67 7.82 15.80 -2.61
N ASP A 68 8.86 14.99 -2.35
CA ASP A 68 9.01 13.64 -2.88
C ASP A 68 7.84 12.70 -2.49
N ILE A 69 7.07 13.04 -1.45
CA ILE A 69 5.87 12.29 -1.08
C ILE A 69 4.81 12.31 -2.19
N LEU A 70 4.74 13.38 -2.98
CA LEU A 70 3.80 13.50 -4.10
C LEU A 70 4.20 12.56 -5.23
N ASP A 71 5.48 12.54 -5.58
CA ASP A 71 6.03 11.64 -6.60
C ASP A 71 5.94 10.17 -6.17
N ALA A 72 6.22 9.87 -4.90
CA ALA A 72 6.02 8.54 -4.33
C ALA A 72 4.55 8.11 -4.39
N THR A 73 3.61 9.03 -4.16
CA THR A 73 2.17 8.75 -4.27
C THR A 73 1.77 8.44 -5.70
N ALA A 74 2.23 9.23 -6.67
CA ALA A 74 1.96 8.99 -8.09
C ALA A 74 2.54 7.66 -8.58
N ARG A 75 3.76 7.31 -8.15
CA ARG A 75 4.37 6.00 -8.46
C ARG A 75 3.56 4.84 -7.87
N ALA A 76 3.08 4.97 -6.64
CA ALA A 76 2.24 3.97 -5.99
C ALA A 76 0.89 3.77 -6.69
N GLU A 77 0.25 4.86 -7.14
CA GLU A 77 -0.99 4.78 -7.93
C GLU A 77 -0.76 4.06 -9.26
N LEU A 78 0.26 4.47 -10.02
CA LEU A 78 0.61 3.84 -11.29
C LEU A 78 0.94 2.35 -11.12
N ALA A 79 1.68 1.99 -10.08
CA ALA A 79 2.01 0.59 -9.77
C ALA A 79 0.75 -0.23 -9.44
N ALA A 80 -0.20 0.34 -8.69
CA ALA A 80 -1.47 -0.31 -8.40
C ALA A 80 -2.30 -0.53 -9.69
N GLU A 81 -2.37 0.48 -10.56
CA GLU A 81 -3.08 0.40 -11.84
C GLU A 81 -2.46 -0.65 -12.77
N SER A 82 -1.13 -0.64 -12.94
CA SER A 82 -0.41 -1.62 -13.75
C SER A 82 -0.71 -3.03 -13.26
N ARG A 83 -0.61 -3.27 -11.95
CA ARG A 83 -0.75 -4.60 -11.39
C ARG A 83 -2.19 -5.14 -11.43
N LEU A 84 -3.20 -4.27 -11.39
CA LEU A 84 -4.59 -4.65 -11.65
C LEU A 84 -4.81 -4.91 -13.15
N GLY A 85 -4.26 -4.06 -14.01
CA GLY A 85 -4.37 -4.16 -15.47
C GLY A 85 -3.70 -5.41 -16.05
N GLU A 86 -2.52 -5.77 -15.55
CA GLU A 86 -1.79 -7.01 -15.93
C GLU A 86 -2.61 -8.27 -15.69
N ARG A 87 -3.50 -8.25 -14.69
CA ARG A 87 -4.42 -9.35 -14.35
C ARG A 87 -5.82 -9.16 -14.94
N GLY A 88 -6.04 -8.07 -15.68
CA GLY A 88 -7.31 -7.75 -16.32
C GLY A 88 -8.43 -7.38 -15.34
N TYR A 89 -8.10 -6.99 -14.10
CA TYR A 89 -9.11 -6.59 -13.12
C TYR A 89 -9.58 -5.16 -13.39
N GLY A 90 -10.87 -4.98 -13.63
CA GLY A 90 -11.50 -3.67 -13.62
C GLY A 90 -11.46 -3.06 -12.22
N PHE A 91 -11.30 -1.74 -12.14
CA PHE A 91 -11.31 -1.02 -10.86
C PHE A 91 -11.97 0.35 -10.98
N LYS A 92 -12.48 0.86 -9.86
CA LYS A 92 -13.09 2.18 -9.75
C LYS A 92 -12.81 2.81 -8.39
N ARG A 93 -13.04 4.13 -8.31
CA ARG A 93 -12.95 4.94 -7.08
C ARG A 93 -11.58 4.82 -6.40
N LEU A 94 -10.51 4.88 -7.20
CA LEU A 94 -9.16 4.92 -6.67
C LEU A 94 -8.96 6.19 -5.84
N THR A 95 -8.41 6.00 -4.65
CA THR A 95 -8.03 7.07 -3.73
C THR A 95 -6.70 6.71 -3.08
N SER A 96 -5.81 7.68 -2.94
CA SER A 96 -4.53 7.50 -2.29
C SER A 96 -4.41 8.33 -1.02
N ARG A 97 -3.63 7.81 -0.08
CA ARG A 97 -3.23 8.53 1.12
C ARG A 97 -1.77 8.22 1.43
N ALA A 98 -0.95 9.25 1.47
CA ALA A 98 0.44 9.15 1.88
C ALA A 98 0.66 9.70 3.30
N GLN A 99 1.65 9.14 3.98
CA GLN A 99 2.11 9.57 5.30
C GLN A 99 3.63 9.58 5.33
N ASP A 100 4.21 10.74 5.67
CA ASP A 100 5.64 10.86 5.98
C ASP A 100 5.89 10.41 7.44
N LEU A 101 6.68 9.34 7.60
CA LEU A 101 7.04 8.83 8.92
C LEU A 101 8.17 9.63 9.59
N SER A 102 8.91 10.44 8.83
CA SER A 102 9.92 11.33 9.40
C SER A 102 9.29 12.45 10.24
N LEU A 103 8.03 12.79 9.96
CA LEU A 103 7.24 13.77 10.70
C LEU A 103 6.40 13.15 11.83
N ALA A 104 6.32 11.82 11.89
CA ALA A 104 5.55 11.13 12.92
C ALA A 104 6.30 11.21 14.28
N PRO A 105 5.64 11.63 15.37
CA PRO A 105 6.27 11.63 16.69
C PRO A 105 6.71 10.21 17.05
N LEU A 106 8.03 10.04 17.25
CA LEU A 106 8.61 8.74 17.55
C LEU A 106 7.96 8.13 18.79
N SER A 107 7.47 6.90 18.65
CA SER A 107 6.98 6.12 19.78
C SER A 107 8.11 5.90 20.80
N LYS A 108 7.75 5.63 22.06
CA LYS A 108 8.73 5.37 23.14
C LYS A 108 9.73 4.27 22.78
N ARG A 109 9.28 3.22 22.07
CA ARG A 109 10.14 2.11 21.60
C ARG A 109 11.10 2.55 20.49
N GLN A 110 10.63 3.35 19.53
CA GLN A 110 11.49 3.87 18.46
C GLN A 110 12.56 4.84 18.99
N ARG A 111 12.23 5.67 19.99
CA ARG A 111 13.22 6.51 20.69
C ARG A 111 14.30 5.68 21.38
N GLN A 112 13.92 4.57 22.02
CA GLN A 112 14.88 3.66 22.65
C GLN A 112 15.75 2.90 21.63
N ALA A 113 15.20 2.50 20.50
CA ALA A 113 15.96 1.85 19.42
C ALA A 113 16.94 2.83 18.74
N ALA A 114 16.49 4.06 18.46
CA ALA A 114 17.35 5.11 17.92
C ALA A 114 18.51 5.44 18.87
N ALA A 115 18.27 5.51 20.18
CA ALA A 115 19.31 5.71 21.19
C ALA A 115 20.28 4.52 21.35
N ARG A 116 19.91 3.33 20.86
CA ARG A 116 20.76 2.12 20.89
C ARG A 116 21.56 1.91 19.60
N GLY A 117 21.15 2.53 18.49
CA GLY A 117 21.82 2.45 17.19
C GLY A 117 22.93 3.48 16.98
N THR A 118 23.09 4.42 17.92
CA THR A 118 24.19 5.41 17.97
C THR A 118 25.25 4.98 18.99
N ALA A 119 25.91 3.86 18.72
CA ALA A 119 27.12 3.44 19.43
C ALA A 119 28.25 3.19 18.41
#